data_AF-A0A2P5YRI9-F1
#
_entry.id   AF-A0A2P5YRI9-F1
#
_cell.length_a   1.000
_cell.length_b   1.000
_cell.length_c   1.000
_cell.angle_alpha   90.00
_cell.angle_beta   90.00
_cell.angle_gamma   90.00
#
_symmetry.space_group_name_H-M   'P 1'
#
loop_
_entity.id
_entity.type
_entity.pdbx_description
1 polymer ?
#
loop_
_entity_poly.entity_id
_entity_poly.type
_entity_poly.pdbx_seq_one_letter_code
_entity_poly.pdbx_strand_id
1 'polypeptide(L)'
;MQCATKLMKFNLENPLTNFNTIPSLFLLESDHMPTLKATDDVCFREEAICLISQFSCKFHPFISYLAVNYLDRFLSSKPMPQNKKWVLRLIAISCVSLAAKMNRTDFSLADFQGDGGFMFDARTIERMEYLILGALKWRMRSITPFSFISFFIPFLKLKDPALRQAIKARAVEIIFKAQTVTKLLEFKPSIIAASALLFASHELFPLQFPCYHKAISSCLYVHKENLLKCYKWMQKIGKEREEGSMMDMASGWDTAVNVLDQQFSCSESGNGSAITTAAPGVRRERDEEKENEWLPQQ
;
A
#
# COMPACT_ATOMS: atom_id res chain seq x y z
N MET A 1 -7.84 41.47 -15.08
CA MET A 1 -6.49 41.01 -14.69
C MET A 1 -6.56 39.54 -14.31
N GLN A 2 -6.18 38.66 -15.25
CA GLN A 2 -5.83 37.28 -14.95
C GLN A 2 -4.56 37.30 -14.12
N CYS A 3 -4.61 36.84 -12.87
CA CYS A 3 -3.40 36.47 -12.14
C CYS A 3 -3.38 34.95 -12.08
N ALA A 4 -2.56 34.40 -12.97
CA ALA A 4 -2.29 32.99 -13.08
C ALA A 4 -1.54 32.50 -11.83
N THR A 5 -2.25 31.79 -10.95
CA THR A 5 -1.62 30.85 -10.02
C THR A 5 -2.10 29.45 -10.34
N LYS A 6 -1.76 28.96 -11.55
CA LYS A 6 -1.78 27.53 -11.85
C LYS A 6 -0.58 26.88 -11.14
N LEU A 7 -0.63 26.88 -9.80
CA LEU A 7 0.33 26.21 -8.94
C LEU A 7 0.24 24.71 -9.23
N MET A 8 1.29 24.14 -9.84
CA MET A 8 1.39 22.72 -10.19
C MET A 8 1.09 21.83 -8.98
N LYS A 9 -0.10 21.21 -8.98
CA LYS A 9 -0.42 20.05 -8.14
C LYS A 9 0.50 18.91 -8.55
N PHE A 10 1.13 18.21 -7.61
CA PHE A 10 1.90 17.00 -7.91
C PHE A 10 0.96 16.02 -8.62
N ASN A 11 1.34 15.61 -9.83
CA ASN A 11 0.53 14.73 -10.66
C ASN A 11 1.35 13.48 -10.96
N LEU A 12 0.89 12.33 -10.48
CA LEU A 12 1.54 11.04 -10.77
C LEU A 12 1.52 10.68 -12.27
N GLU A 13 0.59 11.27 -13.03
CA GLU A 13 0.56 11.14 -14.49
C GLU A 13 1.62 12.00 -15.19
N ASN A 14 2.14 13.05 -14.53
CA ASN A 14 3.22 13.87 -15.06
C ASN A 14 4.15 14.33 -13.91
N PRO A 15 4.94 13.40 -13.35
CA PRO A 15 5.71 13.66 -12.13
C PRO A 15 6.85 14.65 -12.37
N LEU A 16 7.40 14.72 -13.58
CA LEU A 16 8.64 15.46 -13.83
C LEU A 16 8.47 16.78 -14.60
N THR A 17 7.25 17.17 -15.00
CA THR A 17 6.83 18.47 -15.58
C THR A 17 7.59 19.04 -16.80
N ASN A 18 8.82 18.57 -17.08
CA ASN A 18 9.78 19.07 -18.06
C ASN A 18 10.35 17.97 -18.98
N PHE A 19 10.12 16.67 -18.68
CA PHE A 19 10.50 15.57 -19.58
C PHE A 19 9.35 15.31 -20.57
N ASN A 20 9.22 16.22 -21.54
CA ASN A 20 8.10 16.23 -22.47
C ASN A 20 8.19 15.14 -23.57
N THR A 21 9.19 14.27 -23.52
CA THR A 21 9.39 13.23 -24.54
C THR A 21 9.18 11.84 -23.96
N ILE A 22 8.20 11.11 -24.48
CA ILE A 22 7.92 9.71 -24.16
C ILE A 22 9.19 8.83 -24.06
N PRO A 23 10.18 8.92 -24.98
CA PRO A 23 11.44 8.16 -24.85
C PRO A 23 12.18 8.37 -23.53
N SER A 24 12.23 9.61 -23.02
CA SER A 24 12.94 9.90 -21.77
C SER A 24 12.28 9.25 -20.54
N LEU A 25 10.95 9.07 -20.54
CA LEU A 25 10.27 8.35 -19.46
C LEU A 25 10.70 6.88 -19.42
N PHE A 26 10.76 6.22 -20.58
CA PHE A 26 11.19 4.81 -20.68
C PHE A 26 12.67 4.61 -20.33
N LEU A 27 13.53 5.60 -20.60
CA LEU A 27 14.95 5.53 -20.23
C LEU A 27 15.15 5.70 -18.71
N LEU A 28 14.42 6.61 -18.09
CA LEU A 28 14.60 6.98 -16.68
C LEU A 28 13.80 6.11 -15.70
N GLU A 29 12.83 5.31 -16.16
CA GLU A 29 11.95 4.58 -15.23
C GLU A 29 12.68 3.61 -14.30
N SER A 30 13.83 3.09 -14.72
CA SER A 30 14.64 2.17 -13.90
C SER A 30 15.32 2.86 -12.71
N ASP A 31 15.57 4.17 -12.79
CA ASP A 31 16.15 4.96 -11.68
C ASP A 31 15.18 5.13 -10.50
N HIS A 32 13.90 4.78 -10.71
CA HIS A 32 12.83 4.90 -9.73
C HIS A 32 12.29 3.55 -9.25
N MET A 33 12.90 2.45 -9.68
CA MET A 33 12.49 1.10 -9.26
C MET A 33 13.13 0.71 -7.91
N PRO A 34 12.36 0.06 -7.02
CA PRO A 34 12.92 -0.58 -5.84
C PRO A 34 13.59 -1.91 -6.19
N THR A 35 14.54 -2.34 -5.37
CA THR A 35 15.23 -3.64 -5.43
C THR A 35 15.21 -4.28 -4.05
N LEU A 36 14.16 -5.05 -3.73
CA LEU A 36 14.09 -5.83 -2.50
C LEU A 36 14.98 -7.08 -2.63
N LYS A 37 15.75 -7.40 -1.57
CA LYS A 37 16.83 -8.39 -1.64
C LYS A 37 16.58 -9.63 -0.79
N ALA A 38 15.81 -9.53 0.29
CA ALA A 38 15.62 -10.61 1.26
C ALA A 38 14.15 -10.99 1.48
N THR A 39 13.91 -12.18 2.03
CA THR A 39 12.58 -12.67 2.44
C THR A 39 12.01 -11.88 3.60
N ASP A 40 12.85 -11.46 4.55
CA ASP A 40 12.43 -10.66 5.71
C ASP A 40 11.91 -9.28 5.27
N ASP A 41 12.42 -8.75 4.16
CA ASP A 41 11.94 -7.50 3.56
C ASP A 41 10.48 -7.65 3.08
N VAL A 42 10.04 -8.86 2.71
CA VAL A 42 8.69 -9.12 2.19
C VAL A 42 7.65 -9.05 3.30
N CYS A 43 7.85 -9.75 4.41
CA CYS A 43 6.92 -9.71 5.54
C CYS A 43 6.84 -8.30 6.15
N PHE A 44 8.00 -7.64 6.28
CA PHE A 44 8.06 -6.26 6.77
C PHE A 44 7.30 -5.30 5.85
N ARG A 45 7.48 -5.45 4.53
CA ARG A 45 6.77 -4.66 3.54
C ARG A 45 5.26 -4.83 3.66
N GLU A 46 4.77 -6.05 3.80
CA GLU A 46 3.33 -6.32 3.93
C GLU A 46 2.75 -5.63 5.16
N GLU A 47 3.40 -5.75 6.32
CA GLU A 47 2.98 -5.08 7.55
C GLU A 47 3.03 -3.54 7.42
N ALA A 48 4.07 -3.00 6.77
CA ALA A 48 4.19 -1.57 6.49
C ALA A 48 3.06 -1.06 5.59
N ILE A 49 2.70 -1.82 4.55
CA ILE A 49 1.63 -1.45 3.62
C ILE A 49 0.28 -1.41 4.35
N CYS A 50 0.01 -2.36 5.25
CA CYS A 50 -1.18 -2.34 6.09
C CYS A 50 -1.24 -1.06 6.94
N LEU A 51 -0.13 -0.69 7.59
CA LEU A 51 -0.04 0.55 8.37
C LEU A 51 -0.21 1.81 7.50
N ILE A 52 0.44 1.85 6.33
CA ILE A 52 0.28 2.95 5.37
C ILE A 52 -1.19 3.06 4.97
N SER A 53 -1.87 1.95 4.64
CA SER A 53 -3.29 1.94 4.30
C SER A 53 -4.15 2.49 5.45
N GLN A 54 -3.85 2.13 6.69
CA GLN A 54 -4.55 2.64 7.87
C GLN A 54 -4.35 4.15 8.04
N PHE A 55 -3.12 4.64 7.97
CA PHE A 55 -2.80 6.06 8.15
C PHE A 55 -3.25 6.94 6.99
N SER A 56 -3.40 6.36 5.80
CA SER A 56 -3.76 7.10 4.59
C SER A 56 -5.24 7.00 4.20
N CYS A 57 -6.07 6.30 4.99
CA CYS A 57 -7.44 5.94 4.62
C CYS A 57 -8.38 7.14 4.36
N LYS A 58 -8.11 8.30 4.97
CA LYS A 58 -8.89 9.54 4.80
C LYS A 58 -8.40 10.38 3.62
N PHE A 59 -7.29 10.01 2.98
CA PHE A 59 -6.68 10.76 1.91
C PHE A 59 -6.96 10.15 0.54
N HIS A 60 -6.62 10.89 -0.52
CA HIS A 60 -6.70 10.36 -1.87
C HIS A 60 -5.80 9.12 -2.02
N PRO A 61 -6.21 8.03 -2.71
CA PRO A 61 -5.42 6.79 -2.85
C PRO A 61 -3.99 6.96 -3.40
N PHE A 62 -3.75 8.08 -4.09
CA PHE A 62 -2.42 8.47 -4.56
C PHE A 62 -1.43 8.75 -3.42
N ILE A 63 -1.90 9.20 -2.25
CA ILE A 63 -1.06 9.38 -1.06
C ILE A 63 -0.54 8.02 -0.59
N SER A 64 -1.43 7.05 -0.41
CA SER A 64 -1.08 5.67 -0.06
C SER A 64 -0.10 5.10 -1.07
N TYR A 65 -0.37 5.31 -2.36
CA TYR A 65 0.49 4.81 -3.42
C TYR A 65 1.90 5.40 -3.37
N LEU A 66 1.99 6.71 -3.20
CA LEU A 66 3.27 7.40 -3.14
C LEU A 66 4.05 7.02 -1.87
N ALA A 67 3.37 6.86 -0.74
CA ALA A 67 3.95 6.39 0.50
C ALA A 67 4.55 4.98 0.37
N VAL A 68 3.83 4.04 -0.26
CA VAL A 68 4.36 2.70 -0.51
C VAL A 68 5.53 2.74 -1.51
N ASN A 69 5.50 3.61 -2.52
CA ASN A 69 6.66 3.81 -3.40
C ASN A 69 7.91 4.29 -2.63
N TYR A 70 7.72 5.18 -1.65
CA TYR A 70 8.83 5.64 -0.80
C TYR A 70 9.33 4.54 0.13
N LEU A 71 8.42 3.79 0.74
CA LEU A 71 8.75 2.62 1.54
C LEU A 71 9.61 1.63 0.74
N ASP A 72 9.13 1.18 -0.42
CA ASP A 72 9.82 0.16 -1.21
C ASP A 72 11.24 0.59 -1.60
N ARG A 73 11.41 1.87 -1.96
CA ARG A 73 12.72 2.46 -2.27
C ARG A 73 13.61 2.63 -1.04
N PHE A 74 13.02 2.96 0.11
CA PHE A 74 13.73 3.04 1.38
C PHE A 74 14.28 1.68 1.80
N LEU A 75 13.43 0.64 1.79
CA LEU A 75 13.79 -0.76 2.08
C LEU A 75 14.90 -1.27 1.16
N SER A 76 14.93 -0.84 -0.09
CA SER A 76 15.97 -1.20 -1.06
C SER A 76 17.37 -0.65 -0.72
N SER A 77 17.42 0.42 0.07
CA SER A 77 18.64 1.21 0.30
C SER A 77 19.31 0.97 1.65
N LYS A 78 18.58 0.41 2.63
CA LYS A 78 19.03 0.22 4.00
C LYS A 78 18.66 -1.18 4.49
N PRO A 79 19.60 -1.96 5.04
CA PRO A 79 19.23 -3.16 5.76
C PRO A 79 18.38 -2.78 6.98
N MET A 80 17.30 -3.50 7.19
CA MET A 80 16.35 -3.16 8.26
C MET A 80 16.96 -3.45 9.64
N PRO A 81 16.87 -2.53 10.61
CA PRO A 81 17.19 -2.84 12.00
C PRO A 81 16.23 -3.93 12.50
N GLN A 82 16.76 -4.95 13.19
CA GLN A 82 15.99 -6.12 13.62
C GLN A 82 14.65 -5.77 14.29
N ASN A 83 13.56 -6.28 13.69
CA ASN A 83 12.23 -6.59 14.23
C ASN A 83 11.63 -5.69 15.33
N LYS A 84 11.76 -4.37 15.22
CA LYS A 84 11.08 -3.42 16.11
C LYS A 84 9.81 -2.91 15.43
N LYS A 85 8.63 -3.42 15.83
CA LYS A 85 7.30 -2.97 15.33
C LYS A 85 7.10 -1.45 15.37
N TRP A 86 7.69 -0.77 16.35
CA TRP A 86 7.63 0.69 16.41
C TRP A 86 8.45 1.38 15.31
N VAL A 87 9.57 0.80 14.85
CA VAL A 87 10.38 1.33 13.74
C VAL A 87 9.59 1.24 12.44
N LEU A 88 8.93 0.11 12.20
CA LEU A 88 8.02 -0.08 11.08
C LEU A 88 6.92 0.99 11.06
N ARG A 89 6.26 1.22 12.21
CA ARG A 89 5.24 2.25 12.37
C ARG A 89 5.79 3.64 12.06
N LEU A 90 6.98 3.97 12.57
CA LEU A 90 7.66 5.25 12.32
C LEU A 90 8.02 5.45 10.84
N ILE A 91 8.47 4.39 10.15
CA ILE A 91 8.73 4.43 8.70
C ILE A 91 7.42 4.68 7.94
N ALA A 92 6.37 3.94 8.26
CA ALA A 92 5.07 4.04 7.60
C ALA A 92 4.46 5.45 7.72
N ILE A 93 4.39 5.99 8.96
CA ILE A 93 3.86 7.36 9.18
C ILE A 93 4.69 8.42 8.46
N SER A 94 6.02 8.27 8.43
CA SER A 94 6.91 9.22 7.76
C SER A 94 6.77 9.15 6.23
N CYS A 95 6.57 7.95 5.66
CA CYS A 95 6.27 7.79 4.23
C CYS A 95 4.95 8.47 3.86
N VAL A 96 3.90 8.32 4.68
CA VAL A 96 2.61 8.97 4.46
C VAL A 96 2.72 10.49 4.60
N SER A 97 3.43 10.98 5.63
CA SER A 97 3.64 12.42 5.82
C SER A 97 4.39 13.04 4.64
N LEU A 98 5.47 12.41 4.16
CA LEU A 98 6.18 12.84 2.96
C LEU A 98 5.29 12.83 1.71
N ALA A 99 4.44 11.81 1.55
CA ALA A 99 3.52 11.73 0.43
C ALA A 99 2.47 12.86 0.47
N ALA A 100 1.90 13.14 1.64
CA ALA A 100 0.97 14.24 1.87
C ALA A 100 1.63 15.61 1.60
N LYS A 101 2.85 15.84 2.11
CA LYS A 101 3.66 17.05 1.83
C LYS A 101 3.90 17.23 0.33
N MET A 102 4.28 16.16 -0.37
CA MET A 102 4.53 16.19 -1.81
C MET A 102 3.28 16.51 -2.62
N ASN A 103 2.11 16.07 -2.15
CA ASN A 103 0.82 16.35 -2.79
C ASN A 103 0.13 17.63 -2.28
N ARG A 104 0.80 18.40 -1.40
CA ARG A 104 0.24 19.59 -0.72
C ARG A 104 -1.12 19.31 -0.08
N THR A 105 -1.24 18.15 0.54
CA THR A 105 -2.43 17.75 1.27
C THR A 105 -2.25 18.16 2.72
N ASP A 106 -3.18 18.95 3.24
CA ASP A 106 -3.17 19.32 4.66
C ASP A 106 -3.40 18.06 5.51
N PHE A 107 -2.62 17.92 6.58
CA PHE A 107 -2.76 16.82 7.52
C PHE A 107 -2.38 17.30 8.93
N SER A 108 -3.02 16.72 9.94
CA SER A 108 -2.59 16.81 11.33
C SER A 108 -1.77 15.58 11.68
N LEU A 109 -0.77 15.73 12.55
CA LEU A 109 -0.06 14.58 13.12
C LEU A 109 -1.03 13.61 13.83
N ALA A 110 -2.11 14.15 14.40
CA ALA A 110 -3.18 13.38 15.03
C ALA A 110 -3.89 12.45 14.02
N ASP A 111 -3.95 12.82 12.73
CA ASP A 111 -4.59 12.00 11.70
C ASP A 111 -3.84 10.67 11.47
N PHE A 112 -2.56 10.62 11.80
CA PHE A 112 -1.71 9.46 11.59
C PHE A 112 -1.46 8.63 12.85
N GLN A 113 -1.80 9.15 14.04
CA GLN A 113 -1.41 8.47 15.28
C GLN A 113 -2.35 7.32 15.67
N GLY A 114 -3.61 7.32 15.22
CA GLY A 114 -4.57 6.25 15.48
C GLY A 114 -4.84 6.03 16.97
N ASP A 115 -5.90 5.28 17.29
CA ASP A 115 -6.23 4.96 18.68
C ASP A 115 -5.41 3.73 19.12
N GLY A 116 -4.48 3.89 20.07
CA GLY A 116 -3.83 2.76 20.76
C GLY A 116 -2.44 2.30 20.29
N GLY A 117 -1.60 3.16 19.69
CA GLY A 117 -0.23 2.82 19.25
C GLY A 117 0.89 3.64 19.90
N PHE A 118 2.15 3.34 19.53
CA PHE A 118 3.31 4.20 19.86
C PHE A 118 3.09 5.60 19.28
N MET A 119 3.09 6.61 20.15
CA MET A 119 2.99 8.02 19.75
C MET A 119 4.38 8.58 19.52
N PHE A 120 4.60 9.18 18.35
CA PHE A 120 5.84 9.85 18.01
C PHE A 120 5.63 11.35 18.02
N ASP A 121 6.56 12.09 18.61
CA ASP A 121 6.54 13.55 18.50
C ASP A 121 6.89 13.99 17.07
N ALA A 122 6.54 15.23 16.73
CA ALA A 122 6.79 15.77 15.39
C ALA A 122 8.28 15.71 15.01
N ARG A 123 9.18 15.91 15.98
CA ARG A 123 10.64 15.87 15.78
C ARG A 123 11.14 14.48 15.41
N THR A 124 10.58 13.43 16.01
CA THR A 124 10.95 12.05 15.67
C THR A 124 10.51 11.68 14.26
N ILE A 125 9.29 12.07 13.87
CA ILE A 125 8.81 11.88 12.49
C ILE A 125 9.70 12.64 11.52
N GLU A 126 9.97 13.92 11.78
CA GLU A 126 10.83 14.76 10.92
C GLU A 126 12.22 14.14 10.71
N ARG A 127 12.86 13.63 11.77
CA ARG A 127 14.15 12.94 11.65
C ARG A 127 14.06 11.72 10.74
N MET A 128 13.00 10.92 10.87
CA MET A 128 12.79 9.76 10.01
C MET A 128 12.51 10.17 8.56
N GLU A 129 11.78 11.26 8.33
CA GLU A 129 11.59 11.83 6.99
C GLU A 129 12.91 12.19 6.33
N TYR A 130 13.84 12.83 7.05
CA TYR A 130 15.17 13.13 6.53
C TYR A 130 15.95 11.87 6.14
N LEU A 131 15.85 10.79 6.92
CA LEU A 131 16.47 9.50 6.58
C LEU A 131 15.87 8.91 5.29
N ILE A 132 14.55 8.98 5.13
CA ILE A 132 13.85 8.53 3.91
C ILE A 132 14.26 9.41 2.73
N LEU A 133 14.27 10.73 2.87
CA LEU A 133 14.70 11.67 1.82
C LEU A 133 16.14 11.39 1.38
N GLY A 134 17.05 11.18 2.33
CA GLY A 134 18.43 10.82 2.05
C GLY A 134 18.55 9.51 1.27
N ALA A 135 17.85 8.46 1.72
CA ALA A 135 17.79 7.17 1.03
C ALA A 135 17.24 7.28 -0.41
N LEU A 136 16.22 8.11 -0.61
CA LEU A 136 15.61 8.38 -1.90
C LEU A 136 16.41 9.38 -2.76
N LYS A 137 17.55 9.88 -2.27
CA LYS A 137 18.36 10.94 -2.90
C LYS A 137 17.52 12.17 -3.24
N TRP A 138 16.54 12.49 -2.40
CA TRP A 138 15.57 13.57 -2.58
C TRP A 138 14.69 13.47 -3.84
N ARG A 139 14.73 12.32 -4.55
CA ARG A 139 13.92 12.08 -5.76
C ARG A 139 12.51 11.64 -5.39
N MET A 140 11.72 12.55 -4.85
CA MET A 140 10.34 12.28 -4.39
C MET A 140 9.33 12.18 -5.55
N ARG A 141 9.65 12.78 -6.70
CA ARG A 141 8.86 12.69 -7.91
C ARG A 141 9.24 11.43 -8.68
N SER A 142 8.65 10.29 -8.32
CA SER A 142 8.92 9.02 -9.00
C SER A 142 8.23 8.92 -10.35
N ILE A 143 8.90 8.30 -11.33
CA ILE A 143 8.22 7.78 -12.53
C ILE A 143 7.40 6.57 -12.11
N THR A 144 6.09 6.61 -12.34
CA THR A 144 5.15 5.57 -11.91
C THR A 144 4.35 5.03 -13.10
N PRO A 145 3.67 3.88 -12.98
CA PRO A 145 2.85 3.32 -14.05
C PRO A 145 1.80 4.32 -14.58
N PHE A 146 1.29 5.20 -13.71
CA PHE A 146 0.34 6.25 -14.08
C PHE A 146 0.86 7.16 -15.19
N SER A 147 2.17 7.42 -15.23
CA SER A 147 2.81 8.25 -16.26
C SER A 147 2.78 7.64 -17.67
N PHE A 148 2.57 6.32 -17.77
CA PHE A 148 2.57 5.58 -19.04
C PHE A 148 1.17 5.22 -19.55
N ILE A 149 0.11 5.32 -18.73
CA ILE A 149 -1.24 4.94 -19.16
C ILE A 149 -1.67 5.73 -20.39
N SER A 150 -1.50 7.06 -20.35
CA SER A 150 -1.85 7.96 -21.46
C SER A 150 -1.08 7.67 -22.75
N PHE A 151 0.11 7.07 -22.65
CA PHE A 151 0.89 6.62 -23.82
C PHE A 151 0.26 5.41 -24.50
N PHE A 152 -0.29 4.46 -23.75
CA PHE A 152 -0.86 3.22 -24.30
C PHE A 152 -2.32 3.36 -24.75
N ILE A 153 -3.12 4.27 -24.17
CA ILE A 153 -4.54 4.44 -24.54
C ILE A 153 -4.79 4.58 -26.06
N PRO A 154 -4.01 5.37 -26.83
CA PRO A 154 -4.19 5.51 -28.27
C PRO A 154 -4.09 4.18 -29.05
N PHE A 155 -3.41 3.17 -28.51
CA PHE A 155 -3.20 1.87 -29.16
C PHE A 155 -4.50 1.08 -29.27
N LEU A 156 -5.48 1.40 -28.42
CA LEU A 156 -6.80 0.77 -28.40
C LEU A 156 -7.74 1.32 -29.48
N LYS A 157 -7.37 2.44 -30.13
CA LYS A 157 -8.17 3.08 -31.20
C LYS A 157 -9.65 3.34 -30.81
N LEU A 158 -9.92 3.50 -29.52
CA LEU A 158 -11.24 3.85 -28.99
C LEU A 158 -11.60 5.28 -29.39
N LYS A 159 -12.66 5.45 -30.17
CA LYS A 159 -13.13 6.78 -30.62
C LYS A 159 -13.86 7.53 -29.51
N ASP A 160 -14.64 6.82 -28.71
CA ASP A 160 -15.45 7.40 -27.64
C ASP A 160 -14.55 7.89 -26.48
N PRO A 161 -14.58 9.20 -26.14
CA PRO A 161 -13.92 9.73 -24.94
C PRO A 161 -14.34 9.05 -23.63
N ALA A 162 -15.62 8.67 -23.48
CA ALA A 162 -16.13 8.03 -22.27
C ALA A 162 -15.51 6.65 -22.07
N LEU A 163 -15.41 5.84 -23.13
CA LEU A 163 -14.74 4.53 -23.08
C LEU A 163 -13.25 4.66 -22.76
N ARG A 164 -12.56 5.67 -23.32
CA ARG A 164 -11.15 5.96 -23.00
C ARG A 164 -10.98 6.34 -21.52
N GLN A 165 -11.92 7.08 -20.95
CA GLN A 165 -11.88 7.44 -19.54
C GLN A 165 -12.20 6.23 -18.64
N ALA A 166 -13.18 5.40 -19.01
CA ALA A 166 -13.55 4.20 -18.27
C ALA A 166 -12.39 3.20 -18.18
N ILE A 167 -11.73 2.92 -19.31
CA ILE A 167 -10.58 2.01 -19.32
C ILE A 167 -9.38 2.58 -18.57
N LYS A 168 -9.15 3.90 -18.65
CA LYS A 168 -8.12 4.59 -17.86
C LYS A 168 -8.39 4.43 -16.37
N ALA A 169 -9.62 4.70 -15.93
CA ALA A 169 -10.03 4.58 -14.53
C ALA A 169 -9.86 3.15 -14.03
N ARG A 170 -10.26 2.14 -14.83
CA ARG A 170 -10.09 0.74 -14.47
C ARG A 170 -8.63 0.32 -14.38
N ALA A 171 -7.78 0.77 -15.32
CA ALA A 171 -6.35 0.52 -15.26
C ALA A 171 -5.69 1.15 -14.02
N VAL A 172 -6.11 2.36 -13.64
CA VAL A 172 -5.66 3.05 -12.40
C VAL A 172 -6.03 2.23 -11.16
N GLU A 173 -7.25 1.71 -11.09
CA GLU A 173 -7.70 0.85 -9.98
C GLU A 173 -6.85 -0.44 -9.89
N ILE A 174 -6.60 -1.09 -11.02
CA ILE A 174 -5.74 -2.28 -11.10
C ILE A 174 -4.33 -1.96 -10.61
N ILE A 175 -3.77 -0.80 -10.96
CA ILE A 175 -2.43 -0.38 -10.51
C ILE A 175 -2.39 -0.17 -8.99
N PHE A 176 -3.45 0.39 -8.38
CA PHE A 176 -3.53 0.49 -6.93
C PHE A 176 -3.54 -0.89 -6.27
N LYS A 177 -4.34 -1.83 -6.79
CA LYS A 177 -4.39 -3.21 -6.26
C LYS A 177 -3.05 -3.95 -6.45
N ALA A 178 -2.41 -3.75 -7.59
CA ALA A 178 -1.12 -4.33 -7.94
C ALA A 178 0.01 -3.95 -6.96
N GLN A 179 -0.08 -2.78 -6.34
CA GLN A 179 0.99 -2.28 -5.49
C GLN A 179 1.27 -3.15 -4.27
N THR A 180 0.29 -3.90 -3.76
CA THR A 180 0.51 -4.78 -2.60
C THR A 180 1.33 -6.01 -2.96
N VAL A 181 1.44 -6.38 -4.24
CA VAL A 181 2.12 -7.61 -4.67
C VAL A 181 3.61 -7.38 -4.89
N THR A 182 4.42 -7.97 -4.01
CA THR A 182 5.88 -7.84 -4.03
C THR A 182 6.51 -8.30 -5.35
N LYS A 183 5.96 -9.34 -5.99
CA LYS A 183 6.43 -9.81 -7.31
C LYS A 183 6.28 -8.80 -8.43
N LEU A 184 5.40 -7.80 -8.27
CA LEU A 184 5.24 -6.76 -9.28
C LEU A 184 6.34 -5.70 -9.23
N LEU A 185 7.15 -5.64 -8.17
CA LEU A 185 8.30 -4.73 -8.06
C LEU A 185 9.44 -5.07 -9.02
N GLU A 186 9.49 -6.30 -9.54
CA GLU A 186 10.47 -6.74 -10.53
C GLU A 186 10.20 -6.13 -11.93
N PHE A 187 9.00 -5.59 -12.17
CA PHE A 187 8.62 -5.05 -13.46
C PHE A 187 8.76 -3.52 -13.53
N LYS A 188 9.21 -3.06 -14.69
CA LYS A 188 9.29 -1.62 -15.00
C LYS A 188 7.90 -0.96 -14.94
N PRO A 189 7.79 0.30 -14.49
CA PRO A 189 6.53 1.04 -14.45
C PRO A 189 5.72 1.00 -15.75
N SER A 190 6.39 1.07 -16.91
CA SER A 190 5.79 0.96 -18.23
C SER A 190 5.14 -0.41 -18.49
N ILE A 191 5.77 -1.50 -18.04
CA ILE A 191 5.25 -2.86 -18.15
C ILE A 191 4.03 -3.04 -17.25
N ILE A 192 4.07 -2.50 -16.02
CA ILE A 192 2.93 -2.48 -15.10
C ILE A 192 1.76 -1.73 -15.74
N ALA A 193 2.01 -0.55 -16.31
CA ALA A 193 0.97 0.25 -16.97
C ALA A 193 0.33 -0.48 -18.17
N ALA A 194 1.15 -1.06 -19.04
CA ALA A 194 0.70 -1.83 -20.20
C ALA A 194 -0.12 -3.07 -19.77
N SER A 195 0.34 -3.78 -18.73
CA SER A 195 -0.33 -4.95 -18.19
C SER A 195 -1.68 -4.60 -17.56
N ALA A 196 -1.73 -3.50 -16.81
CA ALA A 196 -2.97 -3.02 -16.18
C ALA A 196 -3.98 -2.59 -17.24
N LEU A 197 -3.53 -1.91 -18.29
CA LEU A 197 -4.39 -1.52 -19.40
C LEU A 197 -4.90 -2.74 -20.18
N LEU A 198 -4.06 -3.75 -20.40
CA LEU A 198 -4.49 -5.02 -21.01
C LEU A 198 -5.49 -5.77 -20.15
N PHE A 199 -5.30 -5.78 -18.83
CA PHE A 199 -6.25 -6.43 -17.94
C PHE A 199 -7.59 -5.69 -17.89
N ALA A 200 -7.57 -4.35 -17.79
CA ALA A 200 -8.77 -3.54 -17.93
C ALA A 200 -9.49 -3.76 -19.27
N SER A 201 -8.72 -3.89 -20.35
CA SER A 201 -9.25 -4.19 -21.69
C SER A 201 -9.91 -5.55 -21.78
N HIS A 202 -9.34 -6.56 -21.12
CA HIS A 202 -9.89 -7.90 -21.05
C HIS A 202 -11.24 -7.92 -20.33
N GLU A 203 -11.36 -7.18 -19.23
CA GLU A 203 -12.59 -7.09 -18.44
C GLU A 203 -13.70 -6.29 -19.14
N LEU A 204 -13.36 -5.14 -19.74
CA LEU A 204 -14.35 -4.22 -20.30
C LEU A 204 -14.68 -4.50 -21.77
N PHE A 205 -13.75 -5.09 -22.53
CA PHE A 205 -13.84 -5.27 -23.98
C PHE A 205 -13.35 -6.65 -24.43
N PRO A 206 -13.93 -7.76 -23.92
CA PRO A 206 -13.44 -9.11 -24.18
C PRO A 206 -13.39 -9.47 -25.67
N LEU A 207 -14.32 -8.95 -26.47
CA LEU A 207 -14.36 -9.19 -27.93
C LEU A 207 -13.21 -8.51 -28.68
N GLN A 208 -12.75 -7.35 -28.22
CA GLN A 208 -11.67 -6.57 -28.85
C GLN A 208 -10.30 -6.87 -28.23
N PHE A 209 -10.26 -7.58 -27.09
CA PHE A 209 -9.05 -7.90 -26.35
C PHE A 209 -7.93 -8.49 -27.22
N PRO A 210 -8.15 -9.46 -28.15
CA PRO A 210 -7.07 -9.98 -29.00
C PRO A 210 -6.36 -8.90 -29.82
N CYS A 211 -7.11 -7.92 -30.33
CA CYS A 211 -6.58 -6.79 -31.09
C CYS A 211 -5.77 -5.85 -30.18
N TYR A 212 -6.26 -5.56 -28.98
CA TYR A 212 -5.58 -4.72 -28.01
C TYR A 212 -4.29 -5.35 -27.48
N HIS A 213 -4.34 -6.65 -27.19
CA HIS A 213 -3.18 -7.45 -26.82
C HIS A 213 -2.09 -7.38 -27.89
N LYS A 214 -2.46 -7.60 -29.16
CA LYS A 214 -1.52 -7.50 -30.28
C LYS A 214 -0.93 -6.09 -30.42
N ALA A 215 -1.76 -5.04 -30.30
CA ALA A 215 -1.31 -3.66 -30.43
C ALA A 215 -0.29 -3.27 -29.35
N ILE A 216 -0.60 -3.55 -28.07
CA ILE A 216 0.29 -3.22 -26.94
C ILE A 216 1.55 -4.09 -26.96
N SER A 217 1.44 -5.39 -27.26
CA SER A 217 2.60 -6.30 -27.35
C SER A 217 3.54 -5.99 -28.51
N SER A 218 3.09 -5.22 -29.50
CA SER A 218 3.91 -4.80 -30.64
C SER A 218 4.59 -3.44 -30.40
N CYS A 219 4.40 -2.83 -29.22
CA CYS A 219 5.06 -1.58 -28.85
C CYS A 219 6.57 -1.79 -28.69
N LEU A 220 7.38 -0.94 -29.34
CA LEU A 220 8.84 -0.99 -29.30
C LEU A 220 9.42 -0.98 -27.87
N TYR A 221 8.77 -0.27 -26.95
CA TYR A 221 9.25 -0.09 -25.58
C TYR A 221 8.81 -1.21 -24.62
N VAL A 222 8.04 -2.19 -25.10
CA VAL A 222 7.43 -3.24 -24.25
C VAL A 222 8.05 -4.59 -24.53
N HIS A 223 8.69 -5.18 -23.51
CA HIS A 223 9.20 -6.54 -23.58
C HIS A 223 8.07 -7.55 -23.40
N LYS A 224 7.79 -8.35 -24.44
CA LYS A 224 6.62 -9.26 -24.50
C LYS A 224 6.54 -10.27 -23.35
N GLU A 225 7.67 -10.87 -22.96
CA GLU A 225 7.67 -11.86 -21.88
C GLU A 225 7.37 -11.22 -20.53
N ASN A 226 7.89 -10.02 -20.29
CA ASN A 226 7.66 -9.30 -19.04
C ASN A 226 6.22 -8.80 -18.96
N LEU A 227 5.68 -8.33 -20.09
CA LEU A 227 4.27 -8.00 -20.22
C LEU A 227 3.37 -9.18 -19.86
N LEU A 228 3.63 -10.36 -20.44
CA LEU A 228 2.83 -11.56 -20.17
C LEU A 228 2.93 -12.00 -18.70
N LYS A 229 4.13 -12.00 -18.12
CA LYS A 229 4.34 -12.35 -16.71
C LYS A 229 3.61 -11.37 -15.77
N CYS A 230 3.77 -10.07 -16.01
CA CYS A 230 3.13 -9.02 -15.21
C CYS A 230 1.60 -9.05 -15.34
N TYR A 231 1.08 -9.25 -16.55
CA TYR A 231 -0.35 -9.40 -16.82
C TYR A 231 -0.95 -10.58 -16.04
N LYS A 232 -0.29 -11.75 -16.04
CA LYS A 232 -0.74 -12.93 -15.28
C LYS A 232 -0.80 -12.67 -13.78
N TRP A 233 0.20 -11.98 -13.22
CA TRP A 233 0.17 -11.56 -11.82
C TRP A 233 -1.01 -10.63 -11.53
N MET A 234 -1.30 -9.66 -12.39
CA MET A 234 -2.45 -8.76 -12.22
C MET A 234 -3.80 -9.48 -12.30
N GLN A 235 -3.94 -10.48 -13.17
CA GLN A 235 -5.14 -11.30 -13.24
C GLN A 235 -5.38 -12.10 -11.96
N LYS A 236 -4.31 -12.65 -11.36
CA LYS A 236 -4.40 -13.40 -10.11
C LYS A 236 -4.99 -12.54 -8.98
N ILE A 237 -4.56 -11.28 -8.90
CA ILE A 237 -5.08 -10.29 -7.94
C ILE A 237 -6.57 -10.00 -8.15
N GLY A 238 -7.02 -9.93 -9.40
CA GLY A 238 -8.43 -9.71 -9.73
C GLY A 238 -9.34 -10.82 -9.20
N LYS A 239 -8.88 -12.08 -9.25
CA LYS A 239 -9.66 -13.26 -8.85
C LYS A 239 -9.70 -13.51 -7.34
N GLU A 240 -8.57 -13.32 -6.65
CA GLU A 240 -8.45 -13.65 -5.22
C GLU A 240 -9.32 -12.78 -4.29
N ARG A 241 -9.79 -11.61 -4.74
CA ARG A 241 -10.66 -10.73 -3.93
C ARG A 241 -12.16 -10.87 -4.18
N GLU A 242 -12.58 -11.48 -5.29
CA GLU A 242 -14.00 -11.77 -5.51
C GLU A 242 -14.48 -12.90 -4.58
N GLU A 243 -13.60 -13.86 -4.29
CA GLU A 243 -13.85 -14.96 -3.33
C GLU A 243 -13.70 -14.51 -1.86
N GLY A 244 -12.80 -13.57 -1.56
CA GLY A 244 -12.58 -13.06 -0.20
C GLY A 244 -13.69 -12.12 0.34
N SER A 245 -14.46 -11.46 -0.53
CA SER A 245 -15.50 -10.51 -0.09
C SER A 245 -16.74 -11.16 0.54
N MET A 246 -16.87 -12.49 0.45
CA MET A 246 -17.98 -13.23 1.05
C MET A 246 -17.70 -13.68 2.50
N MET A 247 -16.44 -13.63 2.97
CA MET A 247 -16.04 -14.10 4.31
C MET A 247 -15.98 -12.98 5.37
N ASP A 248 -15.91 -11.70 5.00
CA ASP A 248 -15.71 -10.59 5.95
C ASP A 248 -17.01 -10.00 6.54
N MET A 249 -18.18 -10.61 6.30
CA MET A 249 -19.44 -10.23 6.96
C MET A 249 -19.84 -11.13 8.15
N ALA A 250 -19.10 -12.21 8.43
CA ALA A 250 -19.53 -13.22 9.41
C ALA A 250 -18.76 -13.20 10.75
N SER A 251 -17.83 -12.27 10.97
CA SER A 251 -16.99 -12.23 12.19
C SER A 251 -17.29 -11.05 13.12
N GLY A 252 -18.43 -10.37 12.95
CA GLY A 252 -18.69 -9.09 13.61
C GLY A 252 -20.06 -8.90 14.23
N TRP A 253 -20.75 -9.94 14.73
CA TRP A 253 -21.80 -9.79 15.76
C TRP A 253 -22.24 -11.16 16.28
N ASP A 254 -21.77 -11.57 17.47
CA ASP A 254 -22.68 -12.16 18.45
C ASP A 254 -22.03 -12.27 19.83
N THR A 255 -22.21 -11.24 20.65
CA THR A 255 -22.35 -11.43 22.09
C THR A 255 -23.30 -10.36 22.60
N ALA A 256 -24.60 -10.52 22.27
CA ALA A 256 -25.66 -9.93 23.07
C ALA A 256 -26.09 -10.97 24.11
N VAL A 257 -25.80 -10.66 25.36
CA VAL A 257 -26.27 -11.40 26.54
C VAL A 257 -27.80 -11.33 26.58
N ASN A 258 -28.48 -12.44 26.28
CA ASN A 258 -29.91 -12.57 26.56
C ASN A 258 -30.10 -13.02 28.01
N VAL A 259 -30.42 -12.03 28.84
CA VAL A 259 -31.17 -12.20 30.09
C VAL A 259 -32.63 -12.44 29.71
N LEU A 260 -33.28 -13.37 30.42
CA LEU A 260 -34.67 -13.86 30.30
C LEU A 260 -34.78 -15.19 29.55
N ASP A 261 -34.78 -16.29 30.31
CA ASP A 261 -36.02 -17.08 30.29
C ASP A 261 -36.31 -17.70 31.65
N GLN A 262 -37.52 -17.43 32.09
CA GLN A 262 -38.07 -17.73 33.40
C GLN A 262 -38.95 -18.98 33.26
N GLN A 263 -38.55 -20.04 33.97
CA GLN A 263 -39.41 -21.06 34.57
C GLN A 263 -40.35 -21.86 33.64
N PHE A 264 -39.98 -23.12 33.40
CA PHE A 264 -40.94 -24.24 33.47
C PHE A 264 -40.35 -25.37 34.32
N SER A 265 -41.02 -25.62 35.45
CA SER A 265 -40.77 -26.73 36.37
C SER A 265 -41.48 -27.99 35.90
N CYS A 266 -40.83 -29.14 36.04
CA CYS A 266 -41.41 -30.40 36.53
C CYS A 266 -40.27 -31.39 36.87
N SER A 267 -40.12 -31.66 38.18
CA SER A 267 -39.87 -32.92 38.91
C SER A 267 -38.93 -33.99 38.29
N GLU A 268 -37.97 -34.62 38.97
CA GLU A 268 -37.96 -35.19 40.33
C GLU A 268 -36.52 -35.38 40.89
N SER A 269 -36.44 -35.27 42.22
CA SER A 269 -35.69 -36.10 43.18
C SER A 269 -34.16 -36.26 43.11
N GLY A 270 -33.49 -35.92 44.24
CA GLY A 270 -32.45 -36.81 44.79
C GLY A 270 -31.14 -36.17 45.29
N ASN A 271 -31.14 -35.72 46.55
CA ASN A 271 -30.05 -35.74 47.55
C ASN A 271 -28.69 -35.03 47.29
N GLY A 272 -28.35 -34.14 48.22
CA GLY A 272 -27.26 -34.44 49.16
C GLY A 272 -25.96 -33.61 49.13
N SER A 273 -25.94 -32.60 50.01
CA SER A 273 -24.82 -32.15 50.86
C SER A 273 -23.62 -31.33 50.33
N ALA A 274 -23.27 -30.36 51.18
CA ALA A 274 -22.25 -29.32 51.14
C ALA A 274 -20.79 -29.82 51.00
N ILE A 275 -19.88 -28.91 50.60
CA ILE A 275 -18.79 -28.36 51.45
C ILE A 275 -17.96 -27.32 50.67
N THR A 276 -17.75 -26.19 51.33
CA THR A 276 -16.82 -25.09 51.05
C THR A 276 -15.35 -25.50 51.24
N THR A 277 -14.40 -25.00 50.42
CA THR A 277 -13.12 -24.44 50.92
C THR A 277 -12.26 -23.72 49.86
N ALA A 278 -11.98 -22.45 50.17
CA ALA A 278 -10.74 -21.64 50.08
C ALA A 278 -9.61 -21.90 49.05
N ALA A 279 -9.17 -20.80 48.44
CA ALA A 279 -7.87 -20.58 47.78
C ALA A 279 -6.72 -20.35 48.78
N PRO A 280 -5.45 -20.47 48.34
CA PRO A 280 -4.58 -19.29 48.18
C PRO A 280 -3.71 -19.40 46.88
N GLY A 281 -3.27 -18.35 46.20
CA GLY A 281 -2.55 -17.16 46.68
C GLY A 281 -1.04 -17.34 46.43
N VAL A 282 -0.54 -17.05 45.21
CA VAL A 282 0.90 -17.07 44.89
C VAL A 282 1.40 -15.66 44.53
N ARG A 283 2.41 -15.25 45.30
CA ARG A 283 3.17 -13.99 45.26
C ARG A 283 4.07 -13.93 44.02
N ARG A 284 4.16 -12.74 43.41
CA ARG A 284 5.18 -12.36 42.42
C ARG A 284 6.42 -11.84 43.15
N GLU A 285 7.59 -12.37 42.81
CA GLU A 285 8.89 -11.72 43.01
C GLU A 285 9.37 -11.09 41.70
N ARG A 286 10.17 -10.03 41.87
CA ARG A 286 10.51 -8.98 40.93
C ARG A 286 12.04 -8.94 40.93
N ASP A 287 12.67 -9.19 39.79
CA ASP A 287 14.11 -8.97 39.62
C ASP A 287 14.32 -7.78 38.67
N GLU A 288 14.83 -6.70 39.25
CA GLU A 288 15.52 -5.61 38.58
C GLU A 288 16.99 -6.03 38.41
N GLU A 289 17.58 -5.91 37.21
CA GLU A 289 19.00 -5.53 37.10
C GLU A 289 19.35 -4.89 35.73
N LYS A 290 19.84 -3.65 35.85
CA LYS A 290 21.01 -3.03 35.20
C LYS A 290 20.90 -2.46 33.78
N GLU A 291 20.75 -1.13 33.81
CA GLU A 291 21.20 -0.12 32.85
C GLU A 291 22.73 0.01 32.80
N ASN A 292 23.18 0.59 31.68
CA ASN A 292 24.46 1.26 31.40
C ASN A 292 25.58 0.45 30.72
N GLU A 293 25.60 0.53 29.39
CA GLU A 293 26.80 0.87 28.62
C GLU A 293 26.36 1.34 27.22
N TRP A 294 27.25 1.98 26.45
CA TRP A 294 27.10 2.51 25.08
C TRP A 294 26.89 4.02 24.93
N LEU A 295 27.95 4.76 25.26
CA LEU A 295 28.39 5.90 24.45
C LEU A 295 29.80 5.56 23.89
N PRO A 296 30.06 5.74 22.59
CA PRO A 296 31.39 6.00 22.11
C PRO A 296 31.57 7.48 21.77
N GLN A 297 32.69 8.00 22.25
CA GLN A 297 33.31 9.26 21.87
C GLN A 297 33.85 9.17 20.44
N GLN A 298 33.47 10.11 19.58
CA GLN A 298 34.34 10.98 18.75
C GLN A 298 33.48 11.79 17.78
#